data_AF-A0AAQ3QYF5-F1
#
_entry.id   AF-A0AAQ3QYF5-F1
#
_cell.length_a   1.000
_cell.length_b   1.000
_cell.length_c   1.000
_cell.angle_alpha   90.00
_cell.angle_beta   90.00
_cell.angle_gamma   90.00
#
_symmetry.space_group_name_H-M   'P 1'
#
loop_
_entity.id
_entity.type
_entity.pdbx_description
1 polymer ?
#
loop_
_entity_poly.entity_id
_entity_poly.type
_entity_poly.pdbx_seq_one_letter_code
_entity_poly.pdbx_strand_id
1 'polypeptide(L)'
;MLYLTAAYTGLRLNELKQLVVLDLCLKDENSYIKVRSSTTKNKKDAIIPLHSRLVSEFRVHIQNKEPGEHVFEICGHPDDTFNRDLKRAGIENLMLSTGKSISMRCDTHLLQNLPEVVFRNA
;
A
#
# COMPACT_ATOMS: atom_id res chain seq x y z
N MET A 1 5.32 2.55 5.61
CA MET A 1 4.10 3.19 5.03
C MET A 1 3.43 2.41 3.88
N LEU A 2 4.19 1.93 2.89
CA LEU A 2 3.64 1.23 1.71
C LEU A 2 2.70 0.06 2.07
N TYR A 3 3.12 -0.82 2.98
CA TYR A 3 2.33 -1.97 3.41
C TYR A 3 1.04 -1.57 4.14
N LEU A 4 1.10 -0.48 4.91
CA LEU A 4 -0.06 0.03 5.64
C LEU A 4 -1.11 0.55 4.64
N THR A 5 -0.68 1.33 3.65
CA THR A 5 -1.55 1.77 2.57
C THR A 5 -2.15 0.57 1.84
N ALA A 6 -1.36 -0.44 1.48
CA ALA A 6 -1.86 -1.66 0.84
C ALA A 6 -2.91 -2.39 1.70
N ALA A 7 -2.69 -2.54 3.00
CA ALA A 7 -3.63 -3.19 3.90
C ALA A 7 -4.95 -2.40 4.05
N TYR A 8 -4.87 -1.09 4.28
CA TYR A 8 -6.06 -0.26 4.50
C TYR A 8 -6.86 -0.01 3.22
N THR A 9 -6.21 0.10 2.07
CA THR A 9 -6.86 0.45 0.79
C THR A 9 -7.16 -0.78 -0.07
N GLY A 10 -6.49 -1.90 0.17
CA GLY A 10 -6.58 -3.09 -0.67
C GLY A 10 -5.89 -2.95 -2.04
N LEU A 11 -5.17 -1.84 -2.29
CA LEU A 11 -4.50 -1.59 -3.55
C LEU A 11 -3.39 -2.60 -3.83
N ARG A 12 -3.35 -3.10 -5.06
CA ARG A 12 -2.29 -4.00 -5.54
C ARG A 12 -0.98 -3.24 -5.68
N LEU A 13 0.12 -3.98 -5.61
CA LEU A 13 1.45 -3.43 -5.80
C LEU A 13 1.62 -2.58 -7.08
N ASN A 14 1.06 -3.02 -8.21
CA ASN A 14 1.15 -2.25 -9.46
C ASN A 14 0.31 -0.97 -9.44
N GLU A 15 -0.81 -0.95 -8.70
CA GLU A 15 -1.64 0.24 -8.50
C GLU A 15 -0.90 1.23 -7.60
N LEU A 16 -0.26 0.74 -6.52
CA LEU A 16 0.59 1.56 -5.62
C LEU A 16 1.81 2.14 -6.34
N LYS A 17 2.42 1.39 -7.26
CA LYS A 17 3.55 1.85 -8.08
C LYS A 17 3.22 3.03 -8.97
N GLN A 18 1.97 3.13 -9.43
CA GLN A 18 1.54 4.16 -10.36
C GLN A 18 0.86 5.34 -9.65
N LEU A 19 0.68 5.24 -8.33
CA LEU A 19 0.05 6.29 -7.54
C LEU A 19 0.93 7.53 -7.50
N VAL A 20 0.39 8.66 -7.96
CA VAL A 20 1.06 9.97 -7.91
C VAL A 20 0.44 10.88 -6.86
N VAL A 21 1.17 11.91 -6.44
CA VAL A 21 0.71 12.85 -5.41
C VAL A 21 -0.62 13.51 -5.78
N LEU A 22 -0.84 13.83 -7.07
CA LEU A 22 -2.11 14.36 -7.58
C LEU A 22 -3.33 13.45 -7.35
N ASP A 23 -3.14 12.15 -7.16
CA ASP A 23 -4.22 11.22 -6.90
C ASP A 23 -4.66 11.21 -5.43
N LEU A 24 -3.89 11.83 -4.53
CA LEU A 24 -4.20 11.95 -3.12
C LEU A 24 -5.01 13.22 -2.85
N CYS A 25 -6.26 13.07 -2.44
CA CYS A 25 -7.07 14.16 -1.90
C CYS A 25 -7.04 14.08 -0.37
N LEU A 26 -6.28 14.96 0.28
CA LEU A 26 -6.10 14.98 1.75
C LEU A 26 -6.89 16.11 2.42
N LYS A 27 -8.18 16.25 2.08
CA LYS A 27 -9.10 17.22 2.72
C LYS A 27 -9.69 16.57 3.97
N ASP A 28 -9.54 17.21 5.13
CA ASP A 28 -9.70 16.56 6.45
C ASP A 28 -10.89 15.60 6.56
N GLU A 29 -12.12 16.04 6.24
CA GLU A 29 -13.33 15.21 6.36
C GLU A 29 -13.62 14.31 5.14
N ASN A 30 -13.02 14.59 3.99
CA ASN A 30 -13.27 13.90 2.72
C ASN A 30 -11.95 13.49 2.07
N SER A 31 -11.09 12.82 2.84
CA SER A 31 -9.80 12.35 2.32
C SER A 31 -9.97 11.04 1.56
N TYR A 32 -9.43 10.97 0.34
CA TYR A 32 -9.53 9.80 -0.51
C TYR A 32 -8.34 9.65 -1.46
N ILE A 33 -8.13 8.42 -1.94
CA ILE A 33 -7.23 8.13 -3.05
C ILE A 33 -8.07 7.91 -4.31
N LYS A 34 -7.70 8.60 -5.40
CA LYS A 34 -8.25 8.35 -6.73
C LYS A 34 -7.39 7.35 -7.48
N VAL A 35 -7.87 6.14 -7.64
CA VAL A 35 -7.16 5.07 -8.34
C VAL A 35 -7.62 5.07 -9.80
N ARG A 36 -6.71 5.39 -10.72
CA ARG A 36 -7.02 5.49 -12.15
C ARG A 36 -7.07 4.10 -12.81
N SER A 37 -8.05 3.93 -13.68
CA SER A 37 -8.36 2.75 -14.51
C SER A 37 -7.17 2.19 -15.31
N SER A 38 -6.11 2.97 -15.59
CA SER A 38 -4.95 2.50 -16.38
C SER A 38 -4.15 1.38 -15.70
N THR A 39 -4.42 1.07 -14.42
CA THR A 39 -3.73 0.03 -13.64
C THR A 39 -4.59 -1.14 -13.21
N THR A 40 -5.89 -1.12 -13.45
CA THR A 40 -6.78 -2.21 -13.00
C THR A 40 -7.24 -3.07 -14.18
N LYS A 41 -7.17 -4.39 -14.02
CA LYS A 41 -7.65 -5.38 -15.00
C LYS A 41 -9.15 -5.21 -15.35
N ASN A 42 -9.88 -4.38 -14.60
CA ASN A 42 -11.33 -4.16 -14.69
C ASN A 42 -11.75 -2.75 -15.18
N LYS A 43 -10.81 -1.89 -15.61
CA LYS A 43 -11.10 -0.57 -16.24
C LYS A 43 -12.08 0.34 -15.48
N LYS A 44 -12.12 0.29 -14.15
CA LYS A 44 -12.95 1.20 -13.33
C LYS A 44 -12.05 2.07 -12.47
N ASP A 45 -12.28 3.38 -12.53
CA ASP A 45 -11.74 4.32 -11.56
C ASP A 45 -12.38 4.02 -10.20
N ALA A 46 -11.56 4.00 -9.15
CA ALA A 46 -12.03 3.77 -7.79
C ALA A 46 -11.64 4.95 -6.90
N ILE A 47 -12.57 5.35 -6.03
CA ILE A 47 -12.33 6.32 -4.97
C ILE A 47 -12.28 5.52 -3.68
N ILE A 48 -11.12 5.53 -3.01
CA ILE A 48 -10.93 4.80 -1.77
C ILE A 48 -10.84 5.81 -0.63
N PRO A 49 -11.79 5.82 0.32
CA PRO A 49 -11.74 6.71 1.47
C PRO A 49 -10.52 6.38 2.33
N LEU A 50 -9.85 7.42 2.83
CA LEU A 50 -8.68 7.30 3.68
C LEU A 50 -9.05 7.43 5.15
N HIS A 51 -8.45 6.58 5.96
CA HIS A 51 -8.52 6.72 7.41
C HIS A 51 -7.69 7.94 7.86
N SER A 52 -8.18 8.71 8.84
CA SER A 52 -7.54 9.95 9.32
C SER A 52 -6.08 9.78 9.73
N ARG A 53 -5.74 8.66 10.38
CA ARG A 53 -4.36 8.28 10.71
C ARG A 53 -3.46 8.15 9.47
N LEU A 54 -4.00 7.67 8.35
CA LEU A 54 -3.26 7.53 7.10
C LEU A 54 -3.04 8.89 6.41
N VAL A 55 -3.99 9.81 6.61
CA VAL A 55 -3.93 11.18 6.06
C VAL A 55 -2.77 11.97 6.67
N SER A 56 -2.58 11.91 7.99
CA SER A 56 -1.46 12.60 8.66
C SER A 56 -0.11 12.09 8.18
N GLU A 57 0.03 10.76 8.05
CA GLU A 57 1.25 10.13 7.53
C GLU A 57 1.50 10.52 6.08
N PHE A 58 0.46 10.52 5.23
CA PHE A 58 0.59 10.96 3.84
C PHE A 58 1.03 12.43 3.73
N ARG A 59 0.49 13.33 4.57
CA ARG A 59 0.89 14.75 4.57
C ARG A 59 2.40 14.91 4.84
N VAL A 60 2.93 14.18 5.81
CA VAL A 60 4.37 14.20 6.13
C VAL A 60 5.19 13.57 4.99
N HIS A 61 4.71 12.46 4.42
CA HIS A 61 5.43 11.70 3.40
C HIS A 61 5.54 12.44 2.05
N ILE A 62 4.51 13.19 1.66
CA ILE A 62 4.47 13.92 0.38
C ILE A 62 4.90 15.38 0.47
N GLN A 63 5.26 15.88 1.66
CA GLN A 63 5.57 17.31 1.87
C GLN A 63 6.67 17.85 0.95
N ASN A 64 7.59 16.98 0.51
CA ASN A 64 8.72 17.32 -0.35
C ASN A 64 8.57 16.75 -1.77
N LYS A 65 7.36 16.31 -2.16
CA LYS A 65 7.08 15.70 -3.46
C LYS A 65 6.21 16.61 -4.30
N GLU A 66 6.55 16.71 -5.58
CA GLU A 66 5.77 17.43 -6.56
C GLU A 66 4.48 16.68 -6.91
N PRO A 67 3.41 17.37 -7.36
CA PRO A 67 2.12 16.74 -7.65
C PRO A 67 2.22 15.59 -8.69
N GLY A 68 3.14 15.69 -9.65
CA GLY A 68 3.36 14.67 -10.68
C GLY A 68 4.24 13.49 -10.23
N GLU A 69 4.87 13.56 -9.06
CA GLU A 69 5.77 12.51 -8.58
C GLU A 69 5.01 11.33 -7.99
N HIS A 70 5.66 10.17 -8.04
CA HIS A 70 5.16 8.96 -7.41
C HIS A 70 5.18 9.10 -5.88
N VAL A 71 4.06 8.70 -5.26
CA VAL A 71 3.91 8.66 -3.80
C VAL A 71 4.90 7.66 -3.20
N PHE A 72 5.06 6.51 -3.88
CA PHE A 72 5.98 5.45 -3.46
C PHE A 72 7.01 5.16 -4.55
N GLU A 73 8.29 5.26 -4.18
CA GLU A 73 9.41 4.84 -5.04
C GLU A 73 9.68 3.35 -4.84
N ILE A 74 8.99 2.52 -5.62
CA ILE A 74 9.08 1.06 -5.51
C ILE A 74 10.03 0.55 -6.59
N CYS A 75 11.32 0.55 -6.28
CA CYS A 75 12.39 0.06 -7.16
C CYS A 75 12.69 -1.44 -6.94
N GLY A 76 13.14 -2.14 -7.99
CA GLY A 76 13.68 -3.51 -7.88
C GLY A 76 12.65 -4.62 -7.66
N HIS A 77 12.97 -5.55 -6.74
CA HIS A 77 12.19 -6.75 -6.41
C HIS A 77 11.39 -6.56 -5.10
N PRO A 78 10.16 -6.00 -5.16
CA PRO A 78 9.37 -5.68 -3.97
C PRO A 78 8.98 -6.91 -3.14
N ASP A 79 8.84 -8.09 -3.76
CA ASP A 79 8.57 -9.33 -3.00
C ASP A 79 9.76 -9.77 -2.17
N ASP A 80 10.99 -9.57 -2.65
CA ASP A 80 12.20 -9.91 -1.89
C ASP A 80 12.36 -8.98 -0.68
N THR A 81 12.06 -7.70 -0.89
CA THR A 81 12.04 -6.71 0.21
C THR A 81 10.95 -7.05 1.21
N PHE A 82 9.74 -7.35 0.75
CA PHE A 82 8.63 -7.76 1.61
C PHE A 82 8.94 -9.04 2.40
N ASN A 83 9.50 -10.07 1.76
CA ASN A 83 9.89 -11.31 2.44
C ASN A 83 10.99 -11.08 3.48
N ARG A 84 11.96 -10.20 3.19
CA ARG A 84 12.99 -9.80 4.13
C ARG A 84 12.40 -9.07 5.33
N ASP A 85 11.44 -8.17 5.11
CA ASP A 85 10.78 -7.41 6.18
C ASP A 85 9.89 -8.31 7.04
N LEU A 86 9.17 -9.27 6.44
CA LEU A 86 8.44 -10.31 7.16
C LEU A 86 9.38 -11.14 8.05
N LYS A 87 10.51 -11.59 7.51
CA LYS A 87 11.51 -12.33 8.28
C LYS A 87 12.07 -11.50 9.43
N ARG A 88 12.33 -10.21 9.21
CA ARG A 88 12.77 -9.27 10.26
C ARG A 88 11.71 -9.06 11.34
N ALA A 89 10.44 -9.05 10.96
CA ALA A 89 9.32 -8.96 11.89
C ALA A 89 9.07 -10.28 12.66
N GLY A 90 9.90 -11.32 12.45
CA GLY A 90 9.73 -12.62 13.08
C GLY A 90 8.60 -13.45 12.48
N ILE A 91 8.08 -13.05 11.32
CA ILE A 91 7.06 -13.78 10.57
C ILE A 91 7.80 -14.69 9.59
N GLU A 92 8.33 -15.80 10.10
CA GLU A 92 8.85 -16.85 9.25
C GLU A 92 7.69 -17.55 8.55
N ASN A 93 7.62 -17.39 7.22
CA ASN A 93 6.75 -18.14 6.31
C ASN A 93 5.36 -18.42 6.92
N LEU A 94 4.48 -17.42 6.90
CA LEU A 94 3.04 -17.72 6.92
C LEU A 94 2.72 -18.44 5.59
N MET A 95 3.04 -19.73 5.51
CA MET A 95 2.03 -20.66 5.06
C MET A 95 0.87 -20.43 6.02
N LEU A 96 -0.07 -19.59 5.59
CA LEU A 96 -1.40 -19.64 6.16
C LEU A 96 -1.82 -21.12 6.17
N SER A 97 -2.69 -21.53 7.08
CA SER A 97 -3.23 -22.91 7.11
C SER A 97 -3.85 -23.36 5.76
N THR A 98 -3.98 -22.44 4.80
CA THR A 98 -4.39 -22.61 3.40
C THR A 98 -3.28 -22.98 2.42
N GLY A 99 -2.00 -23.05 2.81
CA GLY A 99 -0.88 -23.48 1.95
C GLY A 99 -0.43 -22.47 0.88
N LYS A 100 -0.83 -21.20 0.99
CA LYS A 100 -0.44 -20.13 0.06
C LYS A 100 0.66 -19.24 0.62
N SER A 101 1.62 -18.86 -0.23
CA SER A 101 2.64 -17.86 0.05
C SER A 101 2.04 -16.45 -0.03
N ILE A 102 2.25 -15.64 1.01
CA ILE A 102 1.81 -14.24 1.00
C ILE A 102 2.75 -13.46 0.06
N SER A 103 2.18 -12.90 -1.00
CA SER A 103 2.92 -12.01 -1.90
C SER A 103 2.21 -10.66 -2.03
N MET A 104 3.00 -9.59 -2.14
CA MET A 104 2.47 -8.25 -2.42
C MET A 104 1.77 -8.16 -3.78
N ARG A 105 2.05 -9.09 -4.69
CA ARG A 105 1.46 -9.12 -6.03
C ARG A 105 -0.01 -9.52 -6.06
N CYS A 106 -0.44 -10.39 -5.15
CA CYS A 106 -1.68 -11.15 -5.34
C CYS A 106 -2.71 -10.98 -4.22
N ASP A 107 -2.28 -10.76 -2.98
CA ASP A 107 -3.14 -11.04 -1.83
C ASP A 107 -3.20 -9.91 -0.79
N THR A 108 -3.71 -8.74 -1.19
CA THR A 108 -3.92 -7.61 -0.26
C THR A 108 -4.84 -7.93 0.91
N HIS A 109 -5.77 -8.89 0.75
CA HIS A 109 -6.63 -9.39 1.83
C HIS A 109 -5.84 -10.12 2.93
N LEU A 110 -4.69 -10.70 2.60
CA LEU A 110 -3.83 -11.36 3.59
C LEU A 110 -3.03 -10.33 4.40
N LEU A 111 -2.70 -9.18 3.80
CA LEU A 111 -2.05 -8.07 4.51
C LEU A 111 -2.96 -7.47 5.59
N GLN A 112 -4.28 -7.43 5.37
CA GLN A 112 -5.25 -6.97 6.37
C GLN A 112 -5.28 -7.81 7.64
N ASN A 113 -4.80 -9.05 7.57
CA ASN A 113 -4.74 -9.98 8.69
C ASN A 113 -3.36 -10.03 9.36
N LEU A 114 -2.39 -9.22 8.90
CA LEU A 114 -1.07 -9.14 9.53
C LEU A 114 -1.12 -8.27 10.79
N PRO A 115 -0.37 -8.63 11.84
CA PRO A 115 -0.32 -7.85 13.08
C PRO A 115 0.30 -6.47 12.83
N GLU A 116 -0.20 -5.43 13.54
CA GLU A 116 0.24 -4.04 13.37
C GLU A 116 1.77 -3.86 13.44
N VAL A 117 2.46 -4.73 14.18
CA VAL A 117 3.92 -4.73 14.38
C VAL A 117 4.73 -4.82 13.09
N VAL A 118 4.16 -5.44 12.05
CA VAL A 118 4.81 -5.56 10.72
C VAL A 118 4.89 -4.22 10.03
N PHE A 119 3.89 -3.37 10.23
CA PHE A 119 3.79 -2.07 9.56
C PHE A 119 4.60 -0.96 10.25
N ARG A 120 5.09 -1.19 11.48
CA ARG A 120 5.87 -0.22 12.25
C ARG A 120 7.37 -0.26 11.95
N ASN A 121 7.87 -1.36 11.38
CA ASN A 121 9.30 -1.57 11.12
C ASN A 121 9.66 -1.56 9.62
N ALA A 122 8.75 -1.06 8.76
CA ALA A 122 8.87 -1.08 7.30
C ALA A 122 8.65 0.27 6.62
#